data_AF-A0A3A4ZKZ4-F1
#
_entry.id   AF-A0A3A4ZKZ4-F1
#
_cell.length_a   1.000
_cell.length_b   1.000
_cell.length_c   1.000
_cell.angle_alpha   90.00
_cell.angle_beta   90.00
_cell.angle_gamma   90.00
#
_symmetry.space_group_name_H-M   'P 1'
#
loop_
_entity.id
_entity.type
_entity.pdbx_description
1 polymer ?
#
loop_
_entity_poly.entity_id
_entity_poly.type
_entity_poly.pdbx_seq_one_letter_code
_entity_poly.pdbx_strand_id
1 'polypeptide(L)'
;MSSHLIKRDLPPPGISSFTKIRLGWITEDQVVIVRPGEEKKVTLAPLAKGGSKLAVKIPLRGNRYYLLENRQQIGYDRVLPDKGLLILKVDPAAMEGSGTSVIMDADPDSPGFSSATFQPGKAKRNLFEDRDNNIGVVSVAMHGEDMELLITTPEKAAGIAAAR
;
A
#
# COMPACT_ATOMS: atom_id res chain seq x y z
N MET A 1 11.41 0.24 -3.33
CA MET A 1 10.18 0.42 -4.14
C MET A 1 10.28 1.50 -5.25
N SER A 2 11.15 2.50 -5.13
CA SER A 2 11.65 3.30 -6.27
C SER A 2 13.15 3.08 -6.38
N SER A 3 13.56 2.01 -7.04
CA SER A 3 14.97 1.79 -7.38
C SER A 3 15.02 1.51 -8.87
N HIS A 4 15.48 2.52 -9.61
CA HIS A 4 15.59 2.48 -11.06
C HIS A 4 16.85 1.73 -11.53
N LEU A 5 17.67 1.24 -10.58
CA LEU A 5 18.98 0.64 -10.84
C LEU A 5 19.12 -0.76 -10.22
N ILE A 6 18.02 -1.45 -9.89
CA ILE A 6 18.11 -2.82 -9.37
C ILE A 6 18.80 -3.73 -10.39
N LYS A 7 18.49 -3.56 -11.68
CA LYS A 7 19.15 -4.24 -12.81
C LYS A 7 19.21 -3.28 -14.00
N ARG A 8 20.43 -3.01 -14.50
CA ARG A 8 20.71 -1.99 -15.54
C ARG A 8 19.93 -2.22 -16.84
N ASP A 9 19.73 -3.49 -17.23
CA ASP A 9 19.16 -3.85 -18.53
C ASP A 9 17.67 -4.21 -18.46
N LEU A 10 17.02 -3.93 -17.34
CA LEU A 10 15.58 -4.15 -17.17
C LEU A 10 14.84 -2.83 -17.02
N PRO A 11 13.57 -2.76 -17.47
CA PRO A 11 12.79 -1.54 -17.30
C PRO A 11 12.60 -1.23 -15.80
N PRO A 12 12.44 0.05 -15.43
CA PRO A 12 12.19 0.42 -14.06
C PRO A 12 10.83 -0.15 -13.58
N PRO A 13 10.66 -0.30 -12.25
CA PRO A 13 9.37 -0.62 -11.66
C PRO A 13 8.26 0.35 -12.08
N GLY A 14 7.02 -0.12 -12.03
CA GLY A 14 5.85 0.71 -12.29
C GLY A 14 5.71 1.85 -11.28
N ILE A 15 5.13 2.96 -11.73
CA ILE A 15 4.80 4.10 -10.89
C ILE A 15 3.67 3.78 -9.90
N SER A 16 3.67 4.48 -8.76
CA SER A 16 2.69 4.32 -7.68
C SER A 16 1.28 4.74 -8.06
N SER A 17 0.29 4.25 -7.30
CA SER A 17 -1.11 4.68 -7.37
C SER A 17 -1.27 6.19 -7.21
N PHE A 18 -0.47 6.83 -6.34
CA PHE A 18 -0.43 8.29 -6.20
C PHE A 18 -0.23 9.02 -7.53
N THR A 19 0.70 8.52 -8.36
CA THR A 19 1.04 9.11 -9.66
C THR A 19 0.01 8.71 -10.71
N LYS A 20 -0.37 7.41 -10.76
CA LYS A 20 -1.38 6.92 -11.70
C LYS A 20 -2.73 7.63 -11.56
N ILE A 21 -3.18 7.90 -10.34
CA ILE A 21 -4.42 8.67 -10.08
C ILE A 21 -4.31 10.09 -10.65
N ARG A 22 -3.19 10.78 -10.42
CA ARG A 22 -2.97 12.15 -10.92
C ARG A 22 -2.91 12.24 -12.44
N LEU A 23 -2.38 11.20 -13.08
CA LEU A 23 -2.34 11.08 -14.53
C LEU A 23 -3.68 10.63 -15.14
N GLY A 24 -4.70 10.32 -14.32
CA GLY A 24 -5.99 9.81 -14.79
C GLY A 24 -5.95 8.35 -15.27
N TRP A 25 -4.91 7.59 -14.91
CA TRP A 25 -4.76 6.18 -15.30
C TRP A 25 -5.44 5.21 -14.33
N ILE A 26 -5.83 5.70 -13.15
CA ILE A 26 -6.72 5.01 -12.21
C ILE A 26 -7.94 5.91 -12.04
N THR A 27 -9.11 5.39 -12.38
CA THR A 27 -10.38 6.10 -12.29
C THR A 27 -10.99 5.98 -10.90
N GLU A 28 -11.99 6.82 -10.59
CA GLU A 28 -12.63 6.85 -9.27
C GLU A 28 -13.26 5.51 -8.87
N ASP A 29 -13.84 4.78 -9.82
CA ASP A 29 -14.44 3.46 -9.59
C ASP A 29 -13.40 2.38 -9.25
N GLN A 30 -12.13 2.60 -9.57
CA GLN A 30 -11.01 1.72 -9.22
C GLN A 30 -10.42 2.01 -7.84
N VAL A 31 -10.90 3.06 -7.15
CA VAL A 31 -10.45 3.44 -5.81
C VAL A 31 -11.55 3.19 -4.79
N VAL A 32 -11.22 2.45 -3.73
CA VAL A 32 -12.14 2.26 -2.60
C VAL A 32 -11.83 3.29 -1.53
N ILE A 33 -12.83 4.08 -1.14
CA ILE A 33 -12.71 4.97 0.03
C ILE A 33 -13.15 4.20 1.28
N VAL A 34 -12.33 4.31 2.34
CA VAL A 34 -12.62 3.80 3.69
C VAL A 34 -12.27 4.91 4.67
N ARG A 35 -13.20 5.30 5.55
CA ARG A 35 -12.91 6.35 6.56
C ARG A 35 -12.26 5.75 7.80
N PRO A 36 -11.47 6.56 8.54
CA PRO A 36 -10.92 6.09 9.81
C PRO A 36 -12.01 5.62 10.78
N GLY A 37 -11.75 4.51 11.48
CA GLY A 37 -12.74 3.83 12.34
C GLY A 37 -13.77 2.94 11.63
N GLU A 38 -13.89 2.99 10.29
CA GLU A 38 -14.74 2.05 9.55
C GLU A 38 -14.09 0.67 9.46
N GLU A 39 -14.92 -0.38 9.42
CA GLU A 39 -14.48 -1.73 9.13
C GLU A 39 -14.85 -2.10 7.70
N LYS A 40 -13.85 -2.45 6.89
CA LYS A 40 -14.06 -2.83 5.49
C LYS A 40 -13.01 -3.81 4.99
N LYS A 41 -13.51 -4.87 4.39
CA LYS A 41 -12.72 -5.86 3.67
C LYS A 41 -12.64 -5.49 2.19
N VAL A 42 -11.45 -5.53 1.61
CA VAL A 42 -11.20 -5.13 0.21
C VAL A 42 -10.21 -6.09 -0.42
N THR A 43 -10.48 -6.53 -1.65
CA THR A 43 -9.51 -7.27 -2.47
C THR A 43 -8.92 -6.33 -3.52
N LEU A 44 -7.60 -6.16 -3.52
CA LEU A 44 -6.88 -5.33 -4.49
C LEU A 44 -6.19 -6.21 -5.54
N ALA A 45 -6.46 -5.93 -6.81
CA ALA A 45 -5.69 -6.50 -7.91
C ALA A 45 -4.27 -5.91 -7.94
N PRO A 46 -3.26 -6.62 -8.49
CA PRO A 46 -1.93 -6.06 -8.67
C PRO A 46 -1.95 -4.75 -9.46
N LEU A 47 -1.28 -3.72 -8.95
CA LEU A 47 -1.22 -2.41 -9.58
C LEU A 47 -0.64 -2.46 -11.01
N ALA A 48 0.28 -3.39 -11.27
CA ALA A 48 0.90 -3.60 -12.57
C ALA A 48 -0.02 -4.33 -13.58
N LYS A 49 -1.02 -5.09 -13.09
CA LYS A 49 -1.96 -5.86 -13.91
C LYS A 49 -3.20 -5.06 -14.30
N GLY A 50 -3.60 -4.09 -13.46
CA GLY A 50 -4.89 -3.43 -13.60
C GLY A 50 -6.04 -4.31 -13.10
N GLY A 51 -7.28 -3.85 -13.28
CA GLY A 51 -8.46 -4.54 -12.76
C GLY A 51 -9.51 -3.59 -12.18
N SER A 52 -10.47 -4.14 -11.44
CA SER A 52 -11.61 -3.38 -10.93
C SER A 52 -11.32 -2.55 -9.69
N LYS A 53 -10.36 -2.98 -8.84
CA LYS A 53 -9.97 -2.28 -7.61
C LYS A 53 -8.45 -2.27 -7.50
N LEU A 54 -7.85 -1.08 -7.51
CA LEU A 54 -6.40 -0.89 -7.60
C LEU A 54 -5.80 -0.13 -6.42
N ALA A 55 -6.61 0.64 -5.71
CA ALA A 55 -6.17 1.32 -4.50
C ALA A 55 -7.29 1.43 -3.47
N VAL A 56 -6.90 1.48 -2.20
CA VAL A 56 -7.75 2.01 -1.13
C VAL A 56 -7.23 3.38 -0.73
N LYS A 57 -8.13 4.37 -0.60
CA LYS A 57 -7.84 5.70 -0.07
C LYS A 57 -8.46 5.85 1.32
N ILE A 58 -7.64 6.20 2.31
CA ILE A 58 -8.10 6.51 3.68
C ILE A 58 -7.86 7.99 3.95
N PRO A 59 -8.90 8.85 3.92
CA PRO A 59 -8.74 10.28 4.17
C PRO A 59 -8.41 10.56 5.64
N LEU A 60 -7.52 11.52 5.86
CA LEU A 60 -7.09 12.00 7.18
C LEU A 60 -7.42 13.50 7.34
N ARG A 61 -7.18 14.03 8.54
CA ARG A 61 -7.30 15.47 8.81
C ARG A 61 -6.27 16.27 8.00
N GLY A 62 -6.67 17.46 7.55
CA GLY A 62 -5.81 18.38 6.80
C GLY A 62 -5.56 17.94 5.36
N ASN A 63 -6.53 17.28 4.73
CA ASN A 63 -6.45 16.79 3.34
C ASN A 63 -5.35 15.74 3.05
N ARG A 64 -4.67 15.26 4.10
CA ARG A 64 -3.75 14.13 4.03
C ARG A 64 -4.53 12.83 3.84
N TYR A 65 -3.89 11.79 3.32
CA TYR A 65 -4.51 10.49 3.16
C TYR A 65 -3.50 9.37 3.06
N TYR A 66 -3.92 8.15 3.35
CA TYR A 66 -3.21 6.95 2.93
C TYR A 66 -3.69 6.46 1.57
N LEU A 67 -2.76 5.94 0.78
CA LEU A 67 -3.04 5.07 -0.37
C LEU A 67 -2.44 3.70 -0.11
N LEU A 68 -3.25 2.67 -0.29
CA LEU A 68 -2.89 1.28 -0.15
C LEU A 68 -2.89 0.66 -1.55
N GLU A 69 -1.78 0.04 -1.95
CA GLU A 69 -1.63 -0.57 -3.28
C GLU A 69 -1.01 -1.97 -3.20
N ASN A 70 -1.51 -2.91 -3.99
CA ASN A 70 -0.97 -4.26 -4.09
C ASN A 70 0.15 -4.30 -5.16
N ARG A 71 1.39 -4.55 -4.72
CA ARG A 71 2.57 -4.63 -5.59
C ARG A 71 3.05 -6.07 -5.68
N GLN A 72 3.07 -6.61 -6.89
CA GLN A 72 3.51 -7.98 -7.18
C GLN A 72 4.64 -7.95 -8.20
N GLN A 73 5.56 -8.92 -8.15
CA GLN A 73 6.72 -9.01 -9.04
C GLN A 73 6.34 -9.51 -10.44
N ILE A 74 5.48 -8.75 -11.13
CA ILE A 74 4.95 -9.04 -12.46
C ILE A 74 5.08 -7.81 -13.36
N GLY A 75 5.02 -8.00 -14.68
CA GLY A 75 5.09 -6.88 -15.62
C GLY A 75 6.34 -6.03 -15.43
N TYR A 76 6.17 -4.73 -15.23
CA TYR A 76 7.26 -3.79 -14.91
C TYR A 76 7.79 -3.93 -13.48
N ASP A 77 6.99 -4.47 -12.56
CA ASP A 77 7.36 -4.65 -11.16
C ASP A 77 8.19 -5.92 -10.90
N ARG A 78 8.52 -6.70 -11.93
CA ARG A 78 9.29 -7.96 -11.82
C ARG A 78 10.64 -7.84 -11.08
N VAL A 79 11.19 -6.62 -11.03
CA VAL A 79 12.48 -6.33 -10.41
C VAL A 79 12.35 -5.76 -9.00
N LEU A 80 11.15 -5.52 -8.49
CA LEU A 80 10.98 -5.02 -7.12
C LEU A 80 11.65 -5.96 -6.12
N PRO A 81 12.28 -5.42 -5.05
CA PRO A 81 12.95 -6.24 -4.05
C PRO A 81 11.97 -7.03 -3.18
N ASP A 82 10.69 -6.61 -3.18
CA ASP A 82 9.64 -7.17 -2.34
C ASP A 82 8.30 -7.17 -3.06
N LYS A 83 7.34 -7.91 -2.50
CA LYS A 83 5.95 -7.98 -2.96
C LYS A 83 4.99 -7.86 -1.77
N GLY A 84 3.80 -7.33 -2.00
CA GLY A 84 2.75 -7.21 -1.00
C GLY A 84 2.08 -5.85 -1.03
N LEU A 85 1.46 -5.49 0.10
CA LEU A 85 0.80 -4.21 0.28
C LEU A 85 1.85 -3.13 0.50
N LEU A 86 1.92 -2.13 -0.38
CA LEU A 86 2.62 -0.89 -0.11
C LEU A 86 1.61 0.14 0.41
N ILE A 87 1.98 0.84 1.48
CA ILE A 87 1.17 1.94 2.03
C ILE A 87 1.94 3.24 1.84
N LEU A 88 1.27 4.23 1.25
CA LEU A 88 1.80 5.57 1.03
C LEU A 88 1.03 6.56 1.89
N LYS A 89 1.73 7.38 2.67
CA LYS A 89 1.15 8.58 3.27
C LYS A 89 1.33 9.74 2.32
N VAL A 90 0.25 10.47 2.08
CA VAL A 90 0.22 11.57 1.14
C VAL A 90 -0.17 12.84 1.86
N ASP A 91 0.63 13.88 1.66
CA ASP A 91 0.36 15.24 2.09
C ASP A 91 0.35 16.18 0.87
N PRO A 92 -0.84 16.53 0.34
CA PRO A 92 -0.93 17.43 -0.80
C PRO A 92 -0.44 18.85 -0.54
N ALA A 93 -0.32 19.26 0.73
CA ALA A 93 0.15 20.59 1.11
C ALA A 93 1.66 20.63 1.37
N ALA A 94 2.34 19.48 1.35
CA ALA A 94 3.79 19.42 1.50
C ALA A 94 4.49 20.19 0.37
N MET A 95 5.54 20.94 0.73
CA MET A 95 6.38 21.62 -0.24
C MET A 95 7.01 20.61 -1.20
N GLU A 96 7.15 20.98 -2.47
CA GLU A 96 7.81 20.14 -3.45
C GLU A 96 9.24 19.81 -2.98
N GLY A 97 9.65 18.54 -3.13
CA GLY A 97 10.93 18.04 -2.64
C GLY A 97 10.94 17.60 -1.17
N SER A 98 9.92 17.93 -0.36
CA SER A 98 9.86 17.53 1.06
C SER A 98 9.14 16.19 1.30
N GLY A 99 8.74 15.49 0.24
CA GLY A 99 8.05 14.20 0.32
C GLY A 99 6.52 14.32 0.36
N THR A 100 5.90 14.78 -0.73
CA THR A 100 4.44 14.78 -0.92
C THR A 100 3.81 13.39 -0.77
N SER A 101 4.55 12.34 -1.14
CA SER A 101 4.17 10.94 -0.91
C SER A 101 5.36 10.19 -0.31
N VAL A 102 5.15 9.59 0.86
CA VAL A 102 6.17 8.82 1.58
C VAL A 102 5.68 7.40 1.86
N ILE A 103 6.60 6.44 1.88
CA ILE A 103 6.31 5.04 2.16
C ILE A 103 6.17 4.84 3.67
N MET A 104 5.12 4.14 4.10
CA MET A 104 5.02 3.62 5.46
C MET A 104 5.72 2.26 5.49
N ASP A 105 6.96 2.25 5.97
CA ASP A 105 7.85 1.10 5.90
C ASP A 105 7.43 0.00 6.89
N ALA A 106 7.15 -1.20 6.38
CA ALA A 106 6.83 -2.36 7.21
C ALA A 106 8.04 -2.90 7.98
N ASP A 107 9.26 -2.57 7.55
CA ASP A 107 10.51 -3.04 8.17
C ASP A 107 11.61 -1.98 8.05
N PRO A 108 11.61 -0.97 8.94
CA PRO A 108 12.57 0.14 8.90
C PRO A 108 14.03 -0.27 9.07
N ASP A 109 14.30 -1.46 9.61
CA ASP A 109 15.66 -2.00 9.77
C ASP A 109 16.23 -2.50 8.45
N SER A 110 15.38 -2.77 7.45
CA SER A 110 15.79 -3.21 6.13
C SER A 110 16.22 -2.04 5.24
N PRO A 111 17.46 -2.03 4.72
CA PRO A 111 17.97 -0.91 3.94
C PRO A 111 17.20 -0.73 2.63
N GLY A 112 17.05 0.53 2.22
CA GLY A 112 16.55 0.91 0.89
C GLY A 112 15.12 0.46 0.58
N PHE A 113 14.27 0.30 1.60
CA PHE A 113 12.90 -0.21 1.47
C PHE A 113 12.84 -1.61 0.82
N SER A 114 13.84 -2.45 1.08
CA SER A 114 13.92 -3.82 0.56
C SER A 114 12.88 -4.77 1.18
N SER A 115 12.27 -4.36 2.30
CA SER A 115 11.24 -5.10 3.03
C SER A 115 9.99 -4.26 3.33
N ALA A 116 9.72 -3.22 2.53
CA ALA A 116 8.75 -2.20 2.90
C ALA A 116 7.27 -2.60 2.76
N THR A 117 6.95 -3.77 2.18
CA THR A 117 5.56 -4.20 2.01
C THR A 117 5.04 -4.97 3.21
N PHE A 118 3.73 -4.83 3.46
CA PHE A 118 2.99 -5.70 4.36
C PHE A 118 2.50 -6.96 3.64
N GLN A 119 2.60 -8.12 4.29
CA GLN A 119 2.35 -9.43 3.69
C GLN A 119 1.54 -10.35 4.62
N PRO A 120 0.54 -11.09 4.09
CA PRO A 120 -0.19 -12.09 4.86
C PRO A 120 0.74 -13.15 5.46
N GLY A 121 0.53 -13.47 6.74
CA GLY A 121 1.30 -14.50 7.47
C GLY A 121 2.77 -14.15 7.76
N LYS A 122 3.23 -12.94 7.41
CA LYS A 122 4.59 -12.49 7.76
C LYS A 122 4.58 -11.76 9.10
N ALA A 123 5.00 -12.44 10.15
CA ALA A 123 5.06 -11.88 11.50
C ALA A 123 5.78 -10.51 11.50
N LYS A 124 5.25 -9.55 12.26
CA LYS A 124 5.68 -8.14 12.33
C LYS A 124 5.48 -7.30 11.06
N ARG A 125 5.06 -7.91 9.95
CA ARG A 125 4.84 -7.26 8.65
C ARG A 125 3.46 -7.59 8.07
N ASN A 126 2.52 -8.03 8.89
CA ASN A 126 1.15 -8.36 8.47
C ASN A 126 0.13 -7.29 8.90
N LEU A 127 0.57 -6.27 9.64
CA LEU A 127 -0.26 -5.24 10.25
C LEU A 127 0.41 -3.87 10.14
N PHE A 128 -0.35 -2.88 9.66
CA PHE A 128 -0.05 -1.47 9.80
C PHE A 128 -1.02 -0.83 10.81
N GLU A 129 -0.50 0.00 11.72
CA GLU A 129 -1.29 0.74 12.72
C GLU A 129 -0.99 2.24 12.65
N ASP A 130 -2.04 3.04 12.71
CA ASP A 130 -2.00 4.48 12.98
C ASP A 130 -3.05 4.78 14.06
N ARG A 131 -2.63 4.76 15.32
CA ARG A 131 -3.51 4.93 16.48
C ARG A 131 -4.04 6.34 16.62
N ASP A 132 -3.24 7.34 16.23
CA ASP A 132 -3.64 8.75 16.28
C ASP A 132 -4.82 9.03 15.34
N ASN A 133 -4.90 8.27 14.24
CA ASN A 133 -5.99 8.38 13.29
C ASN A 133 -7.03 7.25 13.41
N ASN A 134 -6.91 6.33 14.38
CA ASN A 134 -7.80 5.18 14.57
C ASN A 134 -7.90 4.28 13.32
N ILE A 135 -6.76 3.87 12.78
CA ILE A 135 -6.66 3.03 11.58
C ILE A 135 -5.77 1.82 11.87
N GLY A 136 -6.28 0.63 11.58
CA GLY A 136 -5.52 -0.61 11.46
C GLY A 136 -5.75 -1.23 10.08
N VAL A 137 -4.69 -1.72 9.46
CA VAL A 137 -4.74 -2.39 8.15
C VAL A 137 -4.05 -3.75 8.25
N VAL A 138 -4.81 -4.82 8.04
CA VAL A 138 -4.30 -6.19 8.05
C VAL A 138 -4.25 -6.72 6.62
N SER A 139 -3.10 -7.25 6.20
CA SER A 139 -3.00 -8.06 4.99
C SER A 139 -3.45 -9.48 5.30
N VAL A 140 -4.65 -9.86 4.83
CA VAL A 140 -5.37 -11.06 5.30
C VAL A 140 -4.93 -12.32 4.54
N ALA A 141 -4.99 -12.28 3.21
CA ALA A 141 -4.70 -13.42 2.36
C ALA A 141 -4.34 -12.99 0.93
N MET A 142 -3.78 -13.93 0.16
CA MET A 142 -3.61 -13.81 -1.29
C MET A 142 -4.58 -14.75 -2.02
N HIS A 143 -5.21 -14.26 -3.08
CA HIS A 143 -6.04 -15.01 -4.01
C HIS A 143 -5.37 -14.98 -5.39
N GLY A 144 -4.42 -15.88 -5.60
CA GLY A 144 -3.46 -15.73 -6.70
C GLY A 144 -2.57 -14.50 -6.45
N GLU A 145 -2.66 -13.51 -7.33
CA GLU A 145 -1.91 -12.25 -7.22
C GLU A 145 -2.73 -11.14 -6.53
N ASP A 146 -4.04 -11.34 -6.37
CA ASP A 146 -4.93 -10.39 -5.72
C ASP A 146 -4.79 -10.50 -4.20
N MET A 147 -4.81 -9.37 -3.51
CA MET A 147 -4.57 -9.31 -2.07
C MET A 147 -5.84 -8.90 -1.33
N GLU A 148 -6.27 -9.74 -0.39
CA GLU A 148 -7.36 -9.43 0.55
C GLU A 148 -6.81 -8.63 1.74
N LEU A 149 -7.45 -7.51 2.03
CA LEU A 149 -7.15 -6.60 3.12
C LEU A 149 -8.36 -6.46 4.05
N LEU A 150 -8.07 -6.19 5.31
CA LEU A 150 -9.05 -5.68 6.27
C LEU A 150 -8.57 -4.34 6.81
N ILE A 151 -9.38 -3.31 6.62
CA ILE A 151 -9.20 -2.00 7.24
C ILE A 151 -10.21 -1.92 8.40
N THR A 152 -9.76 -1.57 9.60
CA THR A 152 -10.57 -1.49 10.82
C THR A 152 -9.89 -0.61 11.87
N THR A 153 -10.30 -0.67 13.15
CA THR A 153 -9.58 0.01 14.24
C THR A 153 -8.29 -0.74 14.62
N PRO A 154 -7.29 -0.07 15.22
CA PRO A 154 -6.04 -0.71 15.64
C PRO A 154 -6.26 -1.92 16.57
N GLU A 155 -7.21 -1.84 17.51
CA GLU A 155 -7.46 -2.89 18.50
C GLU A 155 -7.96 -4.17 17.83
N LYS A 156 -8.92 -4.03 16.91
CA LYS A 156 -9.45 -5.16 16.13
C LYS A 156 -8.39 -5.73 15.19
N ALA A 157 -7.63 -4.85 14.53
CA ALA A 157 -6.58 -5.25 13.61
C ALA A 157 -5.49 -6.07 14.31
N ALA A 158 -5.05 -5.64 15.50
CA ALA A 158 -4.07 -6.36 16.32
C ALA A 158 -4.57 -7.76 16.72
N GLY A 159 -5.84 -7.89 17.14
CA GLY A 159 -6.43 -9.19 17.48
C GLY A 159 -6.45 -10.16 16.29
N ILE A 160 -6.72 -9.66 15.08
CA ILE A 160 -6.77 -10.47 13.87
C ILE A 160 -5.36 -10.83 13.37
N ALA A 161 -4.41 -9.90 13.45
CA ALA A 161 -3.04 -10.11 13.05
C ALA A 161 -2.30 -11.11 13.97
N ALA A 162 -2.67 -11.18 15.25
CA ALA A 162 -2.11 -12.14 16.22
C ALA A 162 -2.67 -13.57 16.04
N ALA A 163 -3.84 -13.72 15.43
CA ALA A 163 -4.49 -15.02 15.20
C ALA A 163 -4.03 -15.73 13.92
N ARG A 164 -3.05 -15.17 13.19
CA ARG A 164 -2.56 -15.60 11.88
C ARG A 164 -1.05 -15.69 11.85
#